data_AF-A0A921NK63-F1
#
_entry.id   AF-A0A921NK63-F1
#
_cell.length_a   1.000
_cell.length_b   1.000
_cell.length_c   1.000
_cell.angle_alpha   90.00
_cell.angle_beta   90.00
_cell.angle_gamma   90.00
#
_symmetry.space_group_name_H-M   'P 1'
#
loop_
_entity.id
_entity.type
_entity.pdbx_description
1 polymer ?
#
loop_
_entity_poly.entity_id
_entity_poly.type
_entity_poly.pdbx_seq_one_letter_code
_entity_poly.pdbx_strand_id
1 'polypeptide(L)' 'MATHTQDAESLDPPVEQQRDLLASAIGDALVKAGMIGPNTPLTGPQLLYFLDQLVDHYNELCRSVDVVY' A
#
# COMPACT_ATOMS: atom_id res chain seq x y z
N MET A 1 -19.53 44.94 5.46
CA MET A 1 -18.71 44.29 4.42
C MET A 1 -17.45 43.77 5.08
N ALA A 2 -17.28 42.44 5.10
CA ALA A 2 -15.99 41.74 5.07
C ALA A 2 -16.33 40.25 5.17
N THR A 3 -16.56 39.64 4.01
CA THR A 3 -16.75 38.20 3.85
C THR A 3 -15.39 37.54 4.14
N HIS A 4 -15.20 36.98 5.32
CA HIS A 4 -14.02 36.18 5.65
C HIS A 4 -14.30 34.76 5.15
N THR A 5 -14.06 34.52 3.86
CA THR A 5 -13.88 33.17 3.33
C THR A 5 -12.67 32.58 4.05
N GLN A 6 -12.92 31.85 5.13
CA GLN A 6 -11.94 30.88 5.63
C GLN A 6 -11.88 29.81 4.56
N ASP A 7 -10.84 29.87 3.74
CA ASP A 7 -10.40 28.76 2.92
C ASP A 7 -10.47 27.49 3.77
N ALA A 8 -11.30 26.54 3.34
CA ALA A 8 -11.25 25.18 3.83
C ALA A 8 -9.86 24.67 3.49
N GLU A 9 -8.94 24.79 4.44
CA GLU A 9 -7.60 24.22 4.39
C GLU A 9 -7.76 22.76 3.95
N SER A 10 -7.31 22.46 2.72
CA SER A 10 -7.45 21.13 2.13
C SER A 10 -6.77 20.16 3.07
N LEU A 11 -7.56 19.38 3.80
CA LEU A 11 -7.13 18.39 4.80
C LEU A 11 -6.39 17.19 4.18
N ASP A 12 -6.14 17.23 2.88
CA ASP A 12 -5.47 16.16 2.17
C ASP A 12 -3.96 16.30 2.35
N PRO A 13 -3.29 15.27 2.89
CA PRO A 13 -1.84 15.27 2.95
C PRO A 13 -1.28 15.42 1.53
N PRO A 14 -0.14 16.13 1.37
CA PRO A 14 0.48 16.31 0.07
C PRO A 14 0.70 14.96 -0.62
N VAL A 15 0.54 14.94 -1.94
CA VAL A 15 0.58 13.71 -2.76
C VAL A 15 1.86 12.89 -2.52
N GLU A 16 2.98 13.56 -2.23
CA GLU A 16 4.26 12.92 -1.89
C GLU A 16 4.16 12.11 -0.60
N GLN A 17 3.57 12.68 0.45
CA GLN A 17 3.35 11.98 1.73
C GLN A 17 2.39 10.80 1.57
N GLN A 18 1.36 10.93 0.73
CA GLN A 18 0.45 9.82 0.43
C GLN A 18 1.18 8.66 -0.27
N ARG A 19 2.09 8.97 -1.20
CA ARG A 19 2.92 7.97 -1.89
C ARG A 19 3.86 7.26 -0.93
N ASP A 20 4.50 8.00 -0.02
CA ASP A 20 5.42 7.42 0.97
C ASP A 20 4.68 6.51 1.95
N LEU A 21 3.49 6.90 2.40
CA LEU A 21 2.63 6.08 3.25
C LEU A 21 2.20 4.80 2.52
N LEU A 22 1.80 4.92 1.24
CA LEU A 22 1.42 3.78 0.41
C LEU A 22 2.60 2.81 0.22
N ALA A 23 3.78 3.32 -0.16
CA ALA A 23 4.97 2.51 -0.33
C ALA A 23 5.38 1.79 0.97
N SER A 24 5.26 2.48 2.10
CA SER A 24 5.53 1.90 3.43
C SER A 24 4.55 0.78 3.78
N ALA A 25 3.25 1.00 3.53
CA ALA A 25 2.21 0.00 3.81
C ALA A 25 2.38 -1.25 2.95
N ILE A 26 2.71 -1.07 1.66
CA ILE A 26 3.00 -2.19 0.75
C ILE A 26 4.23 -2.95 1.22
N GLY A 27 5.32 -2.24 1.56
CA GLY A 27 6.53 -2.87 2.09
C GLY A 27 6.26 -3.71 3.34
N ASP A 28 5.46 -3.20 4.28
CA ASP A 28 5.07 -3.93 5.49
C ASP A 28 4.24 -5.19 5.18
N ALA A 29 3.30 -5.10 4.22
CA ALA A 29 2.52 -6.25 3.78
C ALA A 29 3.41 -7.35 3.17
N LEU A 30 4.37 -6.97 2.33
CA LEU A 30 5.31 -7.91 1.70
C LEU A 30 6.23 -8.59 2.72
N VAL A 31 6.67 -7.87 3.76
CA VAL A 31 7.44 -8.44 4.86
C VAL A 31 6.60 -9.42 5.66
N LYS A 32 5.34 -9.07 5.97
CA LYS A 32 4.41 -9.96 6.70
C LYS A 32 4.05 -11.23 5.92
N ALA A 33 3.96 -11.14 4.60
CA ALA A 33 3.79 -12.29 3.71
C ALA A 33 5.07 -13.14 3.58
N GLY A 34 6.20 -12.71 4.16
CA GLY A 34 7.48 -13.41 4.06
C GLY A 34 8.14 -13.33 2.68
N MET A 35 7.69 -12.42 1.81
CA MET A 35 8.20 -12.30 0.43
C MET A 35 9.53 -11.56 0.37
N ILE A 36 9.75 -10.61 1.29
CA ILE A 36 10.99 -9.82 1.38
C ILE A 36 11.45 -9.73 2.85
N GLY A 37 12.75 -9.47 3.04
CA GLY A 37 13.31 -9.18 4.37
C GLY A 37 12.98 -7.76 4.85
N PRO A 38 13.05 -7.49 6.16
CA PRO A 38 12.88 -6.13 6.69
C PRO A 38 13.96 -5.20 6.14
N ASN A 39 13.60 -3.93 5.90
CA ASN A 39 14.48 -2.91 5.33
C ASN A 39 15.06 -3.25 3.94
N THR A 40 14.44 -4.17 3.20
CA THR A 40 14.86 -4.46 1.82
C THR A 40 14.60 -3.23 0.96
N PRO A 41 15.62 -2.61 0.36
CA PRO A 41 15.41 -1.51 -0.57
C PRO A 41 14.79 -2.06 -1.85
N LEU A 42 13.60 -1.55 -2.21
CA LEU A 42 12.92 -1.92 -3.44
C LEU A 42 12.96 -0.75 -4.43
N THR A 43 13.34 -1.06 -5.65
CA THR A 43 13.13 -0.16 -6.79
C THR A 43 11.66 -0.23 -7.23
N GLY A 44 11.18 0.79 -7.94
CA GLY A 44 9.81 0.83 -8.47
C GLY A 44 9.38 -0.45 -9.21
N PRO A 45 10.17 -0.98 -10.16
CA PRO A 45 9.84 -2.23 -10.84
C PRO A 45 9.78 -3.46 -9.93
N GLN A 46 10.66 -3.56 -8.93
CA GLN A 46 10.64 -4.66 -7.96
C GLN A 46 9.39 -4.60 -7.09
N LEU A 47 8.98 -3.40 -6.68
CA LEU A 47 7.74 -3.21 -5.91
C LEU A 47 6.52 -3.70 -6.70
N LEU A 48 6.43 -3.36 -7.99
CA LEU A 48 5.34 -3.83 -8.85
C LEU A 48 5.32 -5.35 -9.01
N TYR A 49 6.50 -5.97 -9.16
CA TYR A 49 6.62 -7.43 -9.23
C TYR A 49 6.14 -8.11 -7.95
N PHE A 50 6.54 -7.61 -6.78
CA PHE A 50 6.10 -8.17 -5.51
C PHE A 50 4.62 -7.93 -5.20
N LEU A 51 4.06 -6.80 -5.66
CA LEU A 51 2.62 -6.56 -5.57
C LEU A 51 1.81 -7.59 -6.35
N ASP A 52 2.26 -7.95 -7.54
CA ASP A 52 1.64 -9.00 -8.35
C ASP A 52 1.65 -10.35 -7.62
N GLN A 53 2.82 -10.72 -7.07
CA GLN A 53 2.95 -11.93 -6.23
C GLN A 53 2.06 -11.89 -4.98
N LEU A 54 1.93 -10.73 -4.33
CA LEU A 54 1.10 -10.56 -3.15
C LEU A 54 -0.37 -10.82 -3.47
N VAL A 55 -0.85 -10.29 -4.60
CA VAL A 55 -2.21 -10.51 -5.08
C VAL A 55 -2.45 -12.00 -5.37
N ASP A 56 -1.52 -12.65 -6.07
CA ASP A 56 -1.61 -14.09 -6.35
C ASP A 56 -1.62 -14.92 -5.06
N HIS A 57 -0.75 -14.60 -4.11
CA HIS A 57 -0.68 -15.26 -2.82
C HIS A 57 -2.00 -15.15 -2.04
N TYR A 58 -2.61 -13.96 -1.98
CA TYR A 58 -3.92 -13.79 -1.34
C TYR A 58 -5.05 -14.50 -2.09
N ASN A 59 -5.02 -14.49 -3.42
CA ASN A 59 -6.02 -15.21 -4.23
C ASN A 59 -5.95 -16.72 -4.01
N GLU A 60 -4.74 -17.29 -3.93
CA GLU A 60 -4.53 -18.70 -3.63
C GLU A 60 -5.00 -19.05 -2.21
N LEU A 61 -4.72 -18.17 -1.24
CA LEU A 61 -5.17 -18.34 0.14
C LEU A 61 -6.70 -18.30 0.24
N CYS A 62 -7.36 -17.34 -0.43
CA CYS A 62 -8.82 -17.27 -0.52
C CYS A 62 -9.43 -18.52 -1.18
N ARG A 63 -8.86 -18.99 -2.30
CA ARG A 63 -9.32 -20.23 -2.95
C ARG A 63 -9.15 -21.45 -2.06
N SER A 64 -8.07 -21.52 -1.30
CA SER A 64 -7.81 -22.64 -0.39
C SER A 64 -8.82 -22.69 0.76
N VAL A 65 -9.36 -21.54 1.17
CA VAL A 65 -10.44 -21.44 2.18
C VAL A 65 -11.82 -21.73 1.57
N ASP A 66 -12.04 -21.38 0.31
CA ASP A 66 -13.32 -21.60 -0.41
C ASP A 66 -13.66 -23.08 -0.64
N VAL A 67 -12.64 -23.97 -0.69
CA VAL A 67 -12.83 -25.43 -0.87
C VAL A 67 -13.33 -26.13 0.41
N VAL A 68 -13.41 -25.43 1.55
CA VAL A 68 -13.73 -26.02 2.86
C VAL A 68 -15.20 -25.81 3.29
N TYR A 69 -16.05 -25.22 2.44
CA TYR A 69 -17.49 -25.02 2.74
C TYR A 69 -18.43 -25.94 1.96
#